data_AF-A0A161MH91-F1
#
_entry.id   AF-A0A161MH91-F1
#
_cell.length_a   1.000
_cell.length_b   1.000
_cell.length_c   1.000
_cell.angle_alpha   90.00
_cell.angle_beta   90.00
_cell.angle_gamma   90.00
#
_symmetry.space_group_name_H-M   'P 1'
#
loop_
_entity.id
_entity.type
_entity.pdbx_description
1 polymer ?
#
loop_
_entity_poly.entity_id
_entity_poly.type
_entity_poly.pdbx_seq_one_letter_code
_entity_poly.pdbx_strand_id
1 'polypeptide(L)'
;GKYLSTCPILRGYKELIDRTRVPQLLESDLEEQFIRGSGPGGSNVNTNSNCVSLKHIPTGVVIKCHQHRLLEQNRKCARELLITKLDNMINGELSVENQLKKLQEIKSNKTESKKRKINVLRKDKIGRK
;
A
#
# COMPACT_ATOMS: atom_id res chain seq x y z
N GLY A 1 -11.44 39.37 17.95
CA GLY A 1 -11.40 37.89 17.85
C GLY A 1 -10.08 37.49 17.21
N LYS A 2 -9.37 36.53 17.78
CA LYS A 2 -7.97 36.21 17.45
C LYS A 2 -7.81 35.70 16.01
N TYR A 3 -6.89 36.32 15.27
CA TYR A 3 -6.31 35.77 14.04
C TYR A 3 -5.53 34.49 14.37
N LEU A 4 -5.92 33.37 13.77
CA LEU A 4 -5.10 32.16 13.61
C LEU A 4 -5.35 31.68 12.17
N SER A 5 -4.61 32.13 11.17
CA SER A 5 -3.29 31.62 10.78
C SER A 5 -3.25 30.10 10.57
N THR A 6 -4.19 29.53 9.83
CA THR A 6 -3.94 28.23 9.21
C THR A 6 -3.06 28.45 7.98
N CYS A 7 -1.75 28.52 8.18
CA CYS A 7 -0.76 28.42 7.11
C CYS A 7 -1.13 27.22 6.21
N PRO A 8 -1.44 27.40 4.91
CA PRO A 8 -1.85 26.30 4.03
C PRO A 8 -0.74 25.30 3.68
N ILE A 9 0.46 25.47 4.24
CA ILE A 9 1.71 24.94 3.69
C ILE A 9 2.13 23.59 4.29
N LEU A 10 1.28 22.96 5.11
CA LEU A 10 1.53 21.65 5.72
C LEU A 10 0.43 20.63 5.42
N ARG A 11 -0.28 20.78 4.29
CA ARG A 11 -1.03 19.66 3.71
C ARG A 11 -0.05 18.62 3.21
N GLY A 12 0.20 17.61 4.04
CA GLY A 12 1.11 16.52 3.73
C GLY A 12 0.68 15.81 2.44
N TYR A 13 1.65 15.20 1.75
CA TYR A 13 1.47 14.42 0.51
C TYR A 13 0.36 13.34 0.56
N LYS A 14 -0.21 13.07 1.73
CA LYS A 14 -1.36 12.18 1.97
C LYS A 14 -2.65 12.70 1.32
N GLU A 15 -2.80 14.01 1.14
CA GLU A 15 -3.97 14.64 0.50
C GLU A 15 -3.89 14.68 -1.03
N LEU A 16 -2.75 14.33 -1.62
CA LEU A 16 -2.60 14.34 -3.09
C LEU A 16 -3.10 13.05 -3.76
N ILE A 17 -3.40 12.03 -2.97
CA ILE A 17 -3.85 10.73 -3.46
C ILE A 17 -5.37 10.78 -3.59
N ASP A 18 -5.86 10.60 -4.81
CA ASP A 18 -7.29 10.52 -5.07
C ASP A 18 -7.79 9.13 -4.66
N ARG A 19 -8.65 9.11 -3.62
CA ARG A 19 -9.26 7.88 -3.09
C ARG A 19 -10.72 7.71 -3.50
N THR A 20 -11.28 8.69 -4.21
CA THR A 20 -12.70 8.72 -4.57
C THR A 20 -13.08 7.58 -5.52
N ARG A 21 -12.11 7.07 -6.28
CA ARG A 21 -12.28 6.03 -7.30
C ARG A 21 -12.02 4.61 -6.79
N VAL A 22 -11.71 4.45 -5.51
CA VAL A 22 -11.46 3.12 -4.94
C VAL A 22 -12.78 2.34 -4.92
N PRO A 23 -12.82 1.11 -5.48
CA PRO A 23 -14.04 0.32 -5.51
C PRO A 23 -14.49 -0.05 -4.09
N GLN A 24 -15.77 0.13 -3.81
CA GLN A 24 -16.38 -0.33 -2.55
C GLN A 24 -16.68 -1.82 -2.66
N LEU A 25 -16.27 -2.59 -1.64
CA LEU A 25 -16.57 -4.00 -1.54
C LEU A 25 -17.84 -4.21 -0.72
N LEU A 26 -18.83 -4.87 -1.32
CA LEU A 26 -20.00 -5.39 -0.61
C LEU A 26 -19.68 -6.78 -0.08
N GLU A 27 -20.11 -7.09 1.15
CA GLU A 27 -19.87 -8.41 1.74
C GLU A 27 -20.62 -9.53 1.00
N SER A 28 -21.73 -9.20 0.33
CA SER A 28 -22.51 -10.15 -0.48
C SER A 28 -21.79 -10.64 -1.74
N ASP A 29 -20.82 -9.89 -2.25
CA ASP A 29 -20.06 -10.22 -3.46
C ASP A 29 -18.75 -10.97 -3.16
N LEU A 30 -18.51 -11.30 -1.89
CA LEU A 30 -17.29 -11.92 -1.41
C LEU A 30 -17.54 -13.36 -0.97
N GLU A 31 -16.75 -14.28 -1.52
CA GLU A 31 -16.69 -15.65 -1.06
C GLU A 31 -15.39 -15.87 -0.29
N GLU A 32 -15.49 -16.19 1.01
CA GLU A 32 -14.34 -16.49 1.86
C GLU A 32 -14.21 -18.00 2.11
N GLN A 33 -12.99 -18.50 1.96
CA GLN A 33 -12.65 -19.89 2.23
C GLN A 33 -11.40 -19.96 3.12
N PHE A 34 -11.41 -20.86 4.09
CA PHE A 34 -10.28 -21.08 5.00
C PHE A 34 -9.54 -22.34 4.62
N ILE A 35 -8.26 -22.19 4.29
CA ILE A 35 -7.41 -23.28 3.83
C ILE A 35 -6.52 -23.72 5.00
N ARG A 36 -6.42 -25.03 5.20
CA ARG A 36 -5.41 -25.62 6.08
C ARG A 36 -4.11 -25.81 5.31
N GLY A 37 -2.98 -25.47 5.92
CA GLY A 37 -1.68 -25.79 5.36
C GLY A 37 -1.54 -27.30 5.22
N SER A 38 -1.35 -27.79 4.00
CA SER A 38 -1.04 -29.19 3.74
C SER A 38 0.39 -29.25 3.21
N GLY A 39 1.31 -29.74 4.03
CA GLY A 39 2.72 -29.88 3.67
C GLY A 39 3.55 -30.44 4.83
N PRO A 40 4.81 -30.83 4.61
CA PRO A 40 5.71 -31.37 5.65
C PRO A 40 6.17 -30.31 6.67
N GLY A 41 5.48 -29.17 6.77
CA GLY A 41 5.77 -28.11 7.73
C GLY A 41 5.36 -28.50 9.14
N GLY A 42 6.18 -28.16 10.14
CA GLY A 42 5.98 -28.54 11.53
C GLY A 42 4.60 -28.23 12.12
N SER A 43 4.34 -28.77 13.31
CA SER A 43 3.03 -28.86 13.98
C SER A 43 2.19 -27.58 13.96
N ASN A 44 2.81 -26.41 13.94
CA ASN A 44 2.12 -25.12 13.99
C ASN A 44 1.51 -24.66 12.64
N VAL A 45 2.02 -25.12 11.50
CA VAL A 45 1.54 -24.72 10.16
C VAL A 45 0.36 -25.60 9.72
N ASN A 46 0.39 -26.88 10.08
CA ASN A 46 -0.61 -27.85 9.65
C ASN A 46 -1.88 -27.84 10.51
N THR A 47 -1.78 -27.39 11.77
CA THR A 47 -2.91 -27.43 12.72
C THR A 47 -3.85 -26.24 12.58
N ASN A 48 -3.34 -25.06 12.19
CA ASN A 48 -4.13 -23.83 12.18
C ASN A 48 -4.63 -23.50 10.77
N SER A 49 -5.95 -23.39 10.59
CA SER A 49 -6.61 -22.98 9.34
C SER A 49 -6.65 -21.46 9.19
N ASN A 50 -5.49 -20.81 9.32
CA ASN A 50 -5.39 -19.35 9.30
C ASN A 50 -5.19 -18.74 7.91
N CYS A 51 -4.96 -19.56 6.87
CA CYS A 51 -4.87 -19.10 5.49
C CYS A 51 -6.25 -18.76 4.96
N VAL A 52 -6.42 -17.53 4.45
CA VAL A 52 -7.69 -17.03 3.90
C VAL A 52 -7.57 -16.96 2.39
N SER A 53 -8.51 -17.59 1.70
CA SER A 53 -8.74 -17.41 0.26
C SER A 53 -10.01 -16.58 0.10
N LEU A 54 -9.87 -15.39 -0.46
CA LEU A 54 -10.97 -14.45 -0.70
C LEU A 54 -11.18 -14.31 -2.20
N LYS A 55 -12.40 -14.59 -2.65
CA LYS A 55 -12.81 -14.47 -4.05
C LYS A 55 -13.87 -13.37 -4.19
N HIS A 56 -13.66 -12.46 -5.14
CA HIS A 56 -14.70 -11.54 -5.57
C HIS A 56 -15.51 -12.20 -6.69
N ILE A 57 -16.79 -12.43 -6.43
CA ILE A 57 -17.68 -13.17 -7.34
C ILE A 57 -17.81 -12.48 -8.71
N PRO A 58 -18.11 -11.17 -8.82
CA PRO A 58 -18.42 -10.56 -10.11
C PRO A 58 -17.19 -10.36 -11.02
N THR A 59 -15.98 -10.14 -10.47
CA THR A 59 -14.75 -10.07 -11.29
C THR A 59 -13.98 -11.39 -11.36
N GLY A 60 -14.34 -12.39 -10.55
CA GLY A 60 -13.63 -13.68 -10.48
C GLY A 60 -12.22 -13.60 -9.90
N VAL A 61 -11.82 -12.47 -9.31
CA VAL A 61 -10.48 -12.30 -8.73
C VAL A 61 -10.37 -13.09 -7.43
N VAL A 62 -9.36 -13.96 -7.34
CA VAL A 62 -9.07 -14.76 -6.14
C VAL A 62 -7.74 -14.32 -5.54
N ILE A 63 -7.75 -14.05 -4.23
CA ILE A 63 -6.55 -13.73 -3.47
C ILE A 63 -6.40 -14.70 -2.32
N LYS A 64 -5.19 -15.23 -2.14
CA LYS A 64 -4.80 -16.04 -0.99
C LYS A 64 -3.88 -15.23 -0.10
N CYS A 65 -4.16 -15.18 1.19
CA CYS A 65 -3.35 -14.46 2.17
C CYS A 65 -3.01 -15.35 3.37
N HIS A 66 -1.71 -15.44 3.65
CA HIS A 66 -1.12 -16.11 4.81
C HIS A 66 0.10 -15.32 5.28
N GLN A 67 -0.16 -14.15 5.86
CA GLN A 67 0.92 -13.26 6.35
C GLN A 67 1.07 -13.30 7.87
N HIS A 68 -0.05 -13.41 8.57
CA HIS A 68 -0.11 -13.36 10.02
C HIS A 68 -0.55 -14.71 10.60
N ARG A 69 -0.26 -14.89 11.89
CA ARG A 69 -0.70 -16.09 12.65
C ARG A 69 -2.21 -16.07 12.91
N LEU A 70 -2.78 -14.88 13.09
CA LEU A 70 -4.19 -14.67 13.43
C LEU A 70 -5.06 -14.60 12.17
N LEU A 71 -6.19 -15.31 12.22
CA LEU A 71 -7.14 -15.37 11.11
C LEU A 71 -7.72 -14.01 10.75
N GLU A 72 -8.13 -13.21 11.74
CA GLU A 72 -8.75 -11.90 11.51
C GLU A 72 -7.79 -10.93 10.80
N GLN A 73 -6.50 -10.96 11.17
CA GLN A 73 -5.48 -10.16 10.50
C GLN A 73 -5.32 -10.57 9.04
N ASN A 74 -5.34 -11.87 8.75
CA ASN A 74 -5.32 -12.37 7.38
C ASN A 74 -6.58 -12.00 6.60
N ARG A 75 -7.77 -11.98 7.22
CA ARG A 75 -9.01 -11.50 6.59
C ARG A 75 -8.91 -10.02 6.20
N LYS A 76 -8.44 -9.18 7.12
CA LYS A 76 -8.23 -7.74 6.88
C LYS A 76 -7.24 -7.51 5.75
N CYS A 77 -6.09 -8.19 5.80
CA CYS A 77 -5.07 -8.10 4.77
C CYS A 77 -5.59 -8.60 3.40
N ALA A 78 -6.32 -9.72 3.35
CA ALA A 78 -6.91 -10.22 2.12
C ALA A 78 -7.87 -9.21 1.48
N ARG A 79 -8.70 -8.52 2.29
CA ARG A 79 -9.59 -7.45 1.83
C ARG A 79 -8.80 -6.27 1.26
N GLU A 80 -7.77 -5.80 1.94
CA GLU A 80 -6.92 -4.69 1.47
C GLU A 80 -6.21 -5.03 0.14
N LEU A 81 -5.68 -6.25 0.03
CA LEU A 81 -5.07 -6.75 -1.20
C LEU A 81 -6.09 -6.84 -2.34
N LEU A 82 -7.32 -7.27 -2.03
CA LEU A 82 -8.39 -7.38 -3.03
C LEU A 82 -8.79 -6.00 -3.55
N ILE A 83 -9.00 -5.03 -2.67
CA ILE A 83 -9.29 -3.64 -3.05
C ILE A 83 -8.17 -3.11 -3.93
N THR A 84 -6.91 -3.28 -3.52
CA THR A 84 -5.74 -2.81 -4.29
C THR A 84 -5.68 -3.47 -5.67
N LYS A 85 -5.99 -4.76 -5.77
CA LYS A 85 -6.00 -5.48 -7.04
C LYS A 85 -7.12 -5.02 -7.97
N LEU A 86 -8.31 -4.80 -7.43
CA LEU A 86 -9.46 -4.27 -8.18
C LEU A 86 -9.21 -2.84 -8.64
N ASP A 87 -8.67 -2.00 -7.75
CA ASP A 87 -8.28 -0.62 -8.06
C ASP A 87 -7.26 -0.58 -9.20
N ASN A 88 -6.21 -1.41 -9.13
CA ASN A 88 -5.23 -1.55 -10.21
C ASN A 88 -5.86 -2.01 -11.54
N MET A 89 -6.85 -2.90 -11.48
CA MET A 89 -7.52 -3.43 -12.67
C MET A 89 -8.44 -2.40 -13.33
N ILE A 90 -9.16 -1.61 -12.54
CA ILE A 90 -10.15 -0.63 -13.02
C ILE A 90 -9.46 0.69 -13.38
N ASN A 91 -8.61 1.21 -12.48
CA ASN A 91 -8.06 2.56 -12.56
C ASN A 91 -6.64 2.60 -13.16
N GLY A 92 -5.92 1.48 -13.23
CA GLY A 92 -4.60 1.42 -13.89
C GLY A 92 -3.60 2.42 -13.34
N GLU A 93 -3.13 3.37 -14.15
CA GLU A 93 -2.18 4.43 -13.74
C GLU A 93 -2.73 5.36 -12.66
N LEU A 94 -4.07 5.48 -12.58
CA LEU A 94 -4.76 6.31 -11.60
C LEU A 94 -4.99 5.58 -10.28
N SER A 95 -4.60 4.31 -10.18
CA SER A 95 -4.63 3.55 -8.94
C SER A 95 -3.87 4.24 -7.81
N VAL A 96 -4.36 4.07 -6.58
CA VAL A 96 -3.74 4.58 -5.36
C VAL A 96 -2.28 4.12 -5.26
N GLU A 97 -1.98 2.87 -5.64
CA GLU A 97 -0.63 2.32 -5.59
C GLU A 97 0.31 3.05 -6.56
N ASN A 98 -0.15 3.31 -7.78
CA ASN A 98 0.65 3.99 -8.81
C ASN A 98 0.86 5.47 -8.49
N GLN A 99 -0.17 6.14 -7.96
CA GLN A 99 -0.04 7.50 -7.43
C GLN A 99 1.00 7.58 -6.32
N LEU A 100 1.00 6.61 -5.39
CA LEU A 100 1.99 6.50 -4.32
C LEU A 100 3.40 6.29 -4.85
N LYS A 101 3.59 5.37 -5.80
CA LYS A 101 4.90 5.13 -6.44
C LYS A 101 5.43 6.40 -7.10
N LYS A 102 4.60 7.11 -7.87
CA LYS A 102 4.97 8.37 -8.52
C LYS A 102 5.39 9.44 -7.51
N LEU A 103 4.66 9.56 -6.40
CA LEU A 103 5.01 10.47 -5.31
C LEU A 103 6.33 10.09 -4.62
N GLN A 104 6.58 8.79 -4.42
CA GLN A 104 7.83 8.31 -3.83
C GLN A 104 9.02 8.61 -4.75
N GLU A 105 8.87 8.41 -6.06
CA GLU A 105 9.89 8.70 -7.06
C GLU A 105 10.24 10.20 -7.11
N ILE A 106 9.24 11.07 -7.11
CA ILE A 106 9.46 12.53 -7.04
C ILE A 106 10.24 12.91 -5.77
N LYS A 107 9.90 12.28 -4.63
CA LYS A 107 10.58 12.51 -3.35
C LYS A 107 12.03 12.02 -3.36
N SER A 108 12.30 10.82 -3.89
CA SER A 108 13.65 10.29 -3.98
C SER A 108 14.51 11.17 -4.89
N ASN A 109 14.00 11.56 -6.06
CA ASN A 109 14.70 12.41 -7.02
C ASN A 109 15.03 13.80 -6.44
N LYS A 110 14.10 14.40 -5.68
CA LYS A 110 14.34 15.68 -4.99
C LYS A 110 15.41 15.54 -3.90
N THR A 111 15.39 14.42 -3.17
CA THR A 111 16.38 14.14 -2.10
C THR A 111 17.77 13.92 -2.70
N GLU A 112 17.86 13.15 -3.77
CA GLU A 112 19.08 12.94 -4.54
C GLU A 112 19.64 14.25 -5.09
N SER A 113 18.81 15.06 -5.73
CA SER A 113 19.22 16.36 -6.28
C SER A 113 19.80 17.29 -5.21
N LYS A 114 19.19 17.31 -4.01
CA LYS A 114 19.72 18.06 -2.85
C LYS A 114 21.06 17.52 -2.39
N LYS A 115 21.20 16.19 -2.25
CA LYS A 115 22.47 15.54 -1.88
C LYS A 115 23.58 15.87 -2.88
N ARG A 116 23.30 15.82 -4.19
CA ARG A 116 24.24 16.17 -5.25
C ARG A 116 24.72 17.62 -5.12
N LYS A 117 23.81 18.58 -4.95
CA LYS A 117 24.16 20.01 -4.74
C LYS A 117 25.03 20.22 -3.50
N ILE A 118 24.67 19.58 -2.38
CA ILE A 118 25.44 19.67 -1.13
C ILE A 118 26.85 19.10 -1.32
N ASN A 119 26.99 17.98 -2.03
CA ASN A 119 28.28 17.36 -2.28
C ASN A 119 29.18 18.21 -3.18
N VAL A 120 28.63 18.86 -4.21
CA VAL A 120 29.36 19.82 -5.05
C VAL A 120 29.88 20.99 -4.19
N LEU A 121 28.99 21.63 -3.42
CA LEU A 121 29.36 22.74 -2.53
C LEU A 121 30.43 22.36 -1.48
N ARG A 122 30.39 21.12 -0.98
CA ARG A 122 31.43 20.60 -0.06
C ARG A 122 32.77 20.44 -0.75
N LYS A 123 32.81 19.92 -1.99
CA LYS A 123 34.03 19.78 -2.78
C LYS A 123 34.64 21.14 -3.12
N ASP A 124 33.84 22.11 -3.54
CA ASP A 124 34.30 23.47 -3.86
C ASP A 124 34.96 24.16 -2.66
N LYS A 125 34.45 23.92 -1.44
CA LYS A 125 35.05 24.47 -0.21
C LYS A 125 36.38 23.80 0.19
N ILE A 126 36.54 22.52 -0.15
CA ILE A 126 37.79 21.79 0.13
C ILE A 126 38.88 22.23 -0.84
N GLY A 127 38.58 22.42 -2.12
CA GLY A 127 39.57 22.84 -3.12
C GLY A 127 40.02 24.31 -3.03
N ARG A 128 39.38 25.14 -2.21
CA ARG A 128 39.76 26.54 -1.96
C ARG A 128 40.63 26.74 -0.71
N LYS A 129 40.89 25.68 0.06
CA LYS A 129 41.84 25.68 1.19
C LYS A 129 43.17 25.11 0.73
#